data_AF-A0A6P6ATJ3-F1
#
_entry.id   AF-A0A6P6ATJ3-F1
#
_cell.length_a   1.000
_cell.length_b   1.000
_cell.length_c   1.000
_cell.angle_alpha   90.00
_cell.angle_beta   90.00
_cell.angle_gamma   90.00
#
_symmetry.space_group_name_H-M   'P 1'
#
loop_
_entity.id
_entity.type
_entity.pdbx_description
1 polymer ?
#
loop_
_entity_poly.entity_id
_entity_poly.type
_entity_poly.pdbx_seq_one_letter_code
_entity_poly.pdbx_strand_id
1 'polypeptide(L)'
;MRGIGGPLLTIGDLLSDVGEESGAAPDHHHHHDTSLPSPSSSSSSILNSIDAPQSLDLTKLFQENYEKLNGALAGSDHSWTALTLKLCTALETANKLVQSTDTNVRLLSEKVVELEKIVKRGDSAITAARAISISLNQKGGSSVGSQNKKQSRSHQEHMKS
;
A
#
# COMPACT_ATOMS: atom_id res chain seq x y z
N MET A 1 29.97 -57.45 -37.40
CA MET A 1 28.97 -57.19 -36.33
C MET A 1 28.44 -55.78 -36.56
N ARG A 2 27.24 -55.66 -37.15
CA ARG A 2 26.64 -54.35 -37.44
C ARG A 2 25.95 -53.89 -36.15
N GLY A 3 26.67 -53.10 -35.35
CA GLY A 3 26.09 -52.48 -34.15
C GLY A 3 25.02 -51.49 -34.57
N ILE A 4 23.77 -51.80 -34.25
CA ILE A 4 22.63 -50.91 -34.45
C ILE A 4 22.67 -49.91 -33.29
N GLY A 5 23.30 -48.76 -33.52
CA GLY A 5 23.24 -47.63 -32.60
C GLY A 5 21.92 -46.91 -32.81
N GLY A 6 20.99 -47.05 -31.87
CA GLY A 6 19.78 -46.22 -31.83
C GLY A 6 20.13 -44.74 -31.65
N PRO A 7 19.19 -43.83 -31.93
CA PRO A 7 19.39 -42.40 -31.71
C PRO A 7 19.71 -42.15 -30.23
N LEU A 8 20.73 -41.32 -29.98
CA LEU A 8 21.08 -40.89 -28.63
C LEU A 8 19.94 -40.03 -28.08
N LEU A 9 19.44 -40.40 -26.90
CA LEU A 9 18.45 -39.60 -26.18
C LEU A 9 19.04 -38.22 -25.89
N THR A 10 18.24 -37.20 -26.11
CA THR A 10 18.63 -35.82 -25.81
C THR A 10 18.53 -35.58 -24.30
N ILE A 11 19.24 -34.55 -23.81
CA ILE A 11 19.03 -34.06 -22.44
C ILE A 11 17.54 -33.73 -22.17
N GLY A 12 16.77 -33.38 -23.21
CA GLY A 12 15.33 -33.14 -23.12
C GLY A 12 14.51 -34.39 -22.80
N ASP A 13 14.88 -35.55 -23.34
CA ASP A 13 14.20 -36.83 -23.08
C ASP A 13 14.45 -37.33 -21.65
N LEU A 14 15.55 -36.89 -21.02
CA LEU A 14 15.91 -37.26 -19.64
C LEU A 14 15.22 -36.39 -18.59
N LEU A 15 14.80 -35.18 -18.96
CA LEU A 15 14.20 -34.20 -18.06
C LEU A 15 12.67 -34.16 -18.15
N SER A 16 12.04 -35.00 -18.99
CA SER A 16 10.58 -35.05 -19.14
C SER A 16 9.85 -35.39 -17.84
N ASP A 17 10.41 -36.31 -17.06
CA ASP A 17 9.74 -36.88 -15.88
C ASP A 17 9.93 -36.00 -14.62
N VAL A 18 10.77 -34.95 -14.71
CA VAL A 18 11.13 -34.05 -13.58
C VAL A 18 10.09 -32.93 -13.40
N GLY A 19 8.91 -33.05 -13.98
CA GLY A 19 7.80 -32.09 -13.84
C GLY A 19 6.45 -32.70 -13.47
N GLU A 20 6.35 -34.02 -13.37
CA GLU A 20 5.09 -34.72 -13.11
C GLU A 20 5.00 -35.15 -11.64
N GLU A 21 4.67 -34.18 -10.78
CA GLU A 21 4.20 -34.51 -9.43
C GLU A 21 2.83 -35.20 -9.49
N SER A 22 2.85 -36.51 -9.27
CA SER A 22 1.88 -37.26 -8.46
C SER A 22 0.40 -36.84 -8.55
N GLY A 23 -0.26 -37.21 -9.65
CA GLY A 23 -1.68 -37.53 -9.67
C GLY A 23 -1.88 -39.02 -9.95
N ALA A 24 -2.01 -39.85 -8.91
CA ALA A 24 -2.59 -41.19 -9.05
C ALA A 24 -4.03 -41.05 -9.61
N ALA A 25 -4.58 -41.85 -10.53
CA ALA A 25 -4.36 -43.24 -10.92
C ALA A 25 -5.03 -43.48 -12.33
N PRO A 26 -5.03 -44.71 -12.88
CA PRO A 26 -5.26 -44.99 -14.30
C PRO A 26 -6.73 -45.17 -14.72
N ASP A 27 -7.00 -44.75 -15.96
CA ASP A 27 -7.83 -45.39 -16.98
C ASP A 27 -9.23 -45.94 -16.61
N HIS A 28 -10.26 -45.14 -16.88
CA HIS A 28 -11.55 -45.66 -17.35
C HIS A 28 -12.28 -44.65 -18.24
N HIS A 29 -12.28 -44.95 -19.54
CA HIS A 29 -13.41 -44.87 -20.46
C HIS A 29 -14.42 -43.69 -20.38
N HIS A 30 -14.43 -42.95 -21.50
CA HIS A 30 -15.61 -42.50 -22.25
C HIS A 30 -16.43 -41.26 -21.83
N HIS A 31 -16.63 -40.41 -22.86
CA HIS A 31 -17.72 -39.47 -23.15
C HIS A 31 -17.69 -38.04 -22.58
N HIS A 32 -17.51 -37.10 -23.52
CA HIS A 32 -18.40 -35.95 -23.79
C HIS A 32 -19.00 -35.22 -22.58
N ASP A 33 -18.56 -33.99 -22.30
CA ASP A 33 -19.32 -32.79 -22.70
C ASP A 33 -18.67 -31.50 -22.18
N THR A 34 -18.82 -30.47 -23.00
CA THR A 34 -18.59 -29.05 -22.73
C THR A 34 -19.18 -28.57 -21.40
N SER A 35 -18.36 -28.01 -20.50
CA SER A 35 -18.65 -26.70 -19.87
C SER A 35 -17.44 -26.23 -19.04
N LEU A 36 -17.08 -24.95 -19.20
CA LEU A 36 -16.13 -24.26 -18.31
C LEU A 36 -16.70 -24.16 -16.89
N PRO A 37 -15.84 -24.22 -15.85
CA PRO A 37 -16.13 -23.58 -14.57
C PRO A 37 -15.24 -22.35 -14.36
N SER A 38 -15.91 -21.24 -14.05
CA SER A 38 -15.35 -19.96 -13.58
C SER A 38 -14.48 -20.12 -12.32
N PRO A 39 -13.51 -19.20 -12.07
CA PRO A 39 -12.65 -19.27 -10.89
C PRO A 39 -13.42 -18.85 -9.64
N SER A 40 -13.64 -19.79 -8.72
CA SER A 40 -14.15 -19.51 -7.38
C SER A 40 -12.99 -19.15 -6.46
N SER A 41 -13.12 -17.98 -5.82
CA SER A 41 -12.23 -17.49 -4.78
C SER A 41 -12.14 -18.47 -3.62
N SER A 42 -10.93 -18.78 -3.18
CA SER A 42 -10.67 -19.42 -1.89
C SER A 42 -9.40 -18.84 -1.28
N SER A 43 -9.59 -17.68 -0.66
CA SER A 43 -8.69 -17.11 0.33
C SER A 43 -8.90 -17.83 1.67
N SER A 44 -7.86 -18.46 2.21
CA SER A 44 -7.45 -18.44 3.63
C SER A 44 -6.61 -19.68 4.00
N SER A 45 -5.32 -19.46 4.35
CA SER A 45 -4.58 -20.21 5.39
C SER A 45 -3.05 -19.98 5.38
N ILE A 46 -2.56 -18.78 5.06
CA ILE A 46 -1.14 -18.42 5.35
C ILE A 46 -1.06 -17.10 6.09
N LEU A 47 -1.83 -16.97 7.18
CA LEU A 47 -1.66 -15.90 8.17
C LEU A 47 -2.00 -16.50 9.52
N ASN A 48 -1.00 -17.13 10.16
CA ASN A 48 -0.89 -17.28 11.62
C ASN A 48 0.49 -17.86 11.96
N SER A 49 1.52 -17.03 11.79
CA SER A 49 2.65 -17.05 12.72
C SER A 49 3.03 -15.60 12.95
N ILE A 50 2.31 -14.97 13.88
CA ILE A 50 2.76 -13.75 14.55
C ILE A 50 3.83 -14.22 15.55
N ASP A 51 4.97 -14.62 15.03
CA ASP A 51 6.22 -14.39 15.75
C ASP A 51 6.65 -12.98 15.34
N ALA A 52 6.98 -12.14 16.31
CA ALA A 52 7.43 -10.78 16.07
C ALA A 52 8.43 -10.76 14.90
N PRO A 53 8.41 -9.77 13.99
CA PRO A 53 9.45 -9.69 12.98
C PRO A 53 10.75 -9.46 13.75
N GLN A 54 11.51 -10.54 13.99
CA GLN A 54 12.95 -10.42 14.08
C GLN A 54 13.28 -9.59 12.87
N SER A 55 13.87 -8.41 13.09
CA SER A 55 14.42 -7.60 12.03
C SER A 55 15.47 -8.49 11.36
N LEU A 56 15.01 -9.29 10.41
CA LEU A 56 15.82 -10.19 9.63
C LEU A 56 16.65 -9.24 8.81
N ASP A 57 17.90 -9.08 9.23
CA ASP A 57 18.88 -8.36 8.46
C ASP A 57 19.02 -9.10 7.13
N LEU A 58 18.29 -8.60 6.14
CA LEU A 58 18.18 -9.21 4.82
C LEU A 58 19.56 -9.29 4.17
N THR A 59 20.44 -8.34 4.49
CA THR A 59 21.84 -8.34 4.05
C THR A 59 22.59 -9.52 4.66
N LYS A 60 22.43 -9.75 5.98
CA LYS A 60 23.02 -10.91 6.64
C LYS A 60 22.46 -12.24 6.09
N LEU A 61 21.15 -12.33 5.90
CA LEU A 61 20.51 -13.54 5.37
C LEU A 61 20.94 -13.82 3.92
N PHE A 62 21.06 -12.79 3.08
CA PHE A 62 21.57 -12.93 1.73
C PHE A 62 23.02 -13.43 1.74
N GLN A 63 23.87 -12.81 2.55
CA GLN A 63 25.28 -13.20 2.69
C GLN A 63 25.44 -14.66 3.13
N GLU A 64 24.70 -15.09 4.15
CA GLU A 64 24.74 -16.49 4.64
C GLU A 64 24.28 -17.51 3.59
N ASN A 65 23.25 -17.19 2.78
CA ASN A 65 22.79 -18.10 1.73
C ASN A 65 23.75 -18.09 0.53
N TYR A 66 24.37 -16.96 0.23
CA TYR A 66 25.39 -16.85 -0.81
C TYR A 66 26.65 -17.66 -0.47
N GLU A 67 27.09 -17.61 0.78
CA GLU A 67 28.21 -18.43 1.27
C GLU A 67 27.90 -19.94 1.17
N LYS A 68 26.69 -20.35 1.55
CA LYS A 68 26.22 -21.74 1.39
C LYS A 68 26.20 -22.17 -0.08
N LEU A 69 25.76 -21.29 -0.97
CA LEU A 69 25.76 -21.55 -2.41
C LEU A 69 27.19 -21.73 -2.94
N ASN A 70 28.12 -20.86 -2.55
CA ASN A 70 29.53 -21.00 -2.93
C ASN A 70 30.14 -22.30 -2.43
N GLY A 71 29.81 -22.72 -1.20
CA GLY A 71 30.21 -24.02 -0.67
C GLY A 71 29.66 -25.19 -1.48
N ALA A 72 28.38 -25.15 -1.84
CA ALA A 72 27.75 -26.19 -2.66
C ALA A 72 28.33 -26.26 -4.08
N LEU A 73 28.67 -25.11 -4.69
CA LEU A 73 29.30 -25.01 -6.02
C LEU A 73 30.74 -25.54 -6.03
N ALA A 74 31.48 -25.39 -4.93
CA ALA A 74 32.84 -25.93 -4.79
C ALA A 74 32.85 -27.43 -4.47
N GLY A 75 31.75 -27.95 -3.93
CA GLY A 75 31.57 -29.37 -3.63
C GLY A 75 31.01 -30.18 -4.79
N SER A 76 30.72 -31.46 -4.54
CA SER A 76 30.00 -32.34 -5.48
C SER A 76 28.49 -32.32 -5.29
N ASP A 77 27.99 -31.56 -4.32
CA ASP A 77 26.59 -31.61 -3.88
C ASP A 77 25.68 -30.87 -4.85
N HIS A 78 24.59 -31.53 -5.28
CA HIS A 78 23.59 -30.93 -6.17
C HIS A 78 22.65 -29.92 -5.49
N SER A 79 22.90 -29.62 -4.21
CA SER A 79 22.16 -28.65 -3.41
C SER A 79 22.28 -27.21 -3.95
N TRP A 80 23.27 -26.93 -4.80
CA TRP A 80 23.45 -25.63 -5.45
C TRP A 80 22.22 -25.21 -6.27
N THR A 81 21.49 -26.15 -6.87
CA THR A 81 20.28 -25.86 -7.64
C THR A 81 19.16 -25.31 -6.74
N ALA A 82 18.89 -25.98 -5.63
CA ALA A 82 17.90 -25.56 -4.64
C ALA A 82 18.29 -24.23 -3.97
N LEU A 83 19.57 -24.05 -3.66
CA LEU A 83 20.10 -22.80 -3.09
C LEU A 83 19.99 -21.63 -4.07
N THR A 84 20.25 -21.87 -5.36
CA THR A 84 20.09 -20.86 -6.42
C THR A 84 18.62 -20.44 -6.55
N LEU A 85 17.69 -21.40 -6.62
CA LEU A 85 16.26 -21.11 -6.67
C LEU A 85 15.80 -20.30 -5.45
N LYS A 86 16.25 -20.69 -4.25
CA LYS A 86 15.94 -19.97 -3.01
C LYS A 86 16.42 -18.52 -3.05
N LEU A 87 17.62 -18.27 -3.57
CA LEU A 87 18.19 -16.93 -3.71
C LEU A 87 17.42 -16.10 -4.75
N CYS A 88 17.05 -16.69 -5.88
CA CYS A 88 16.20 -16.05 -6.89
C CYS A 88 14.82 -15.67 -6.33
N THR A 89 14.14 -16.57 -5.63
CA THR A 89 12.85 -16.29 -4.99
C THR A 89 12.95 -15.20 -3.92
N ALA A 90 14.03 -15.21 -3.13
CA ALA A 90 14.28 -14.17 -2.13
C ALA A 90 14.49 -12.80 -2.79
N LEU A 91 15.27 -12.74 -3.88
CA LEU A 91 15.49 -11.51 -4.66
C LEU A 91 14.20 -11.00 -5.30
N GLU A 92 13.38 -11.87 -5.87
CA GLU A 92 12.09 -11.49 -6.44
C GLU A 92 11.15 -10.91 -5.37
N THR A 93 11.13 -11.53 -4.19
CA THR A 93 10.34 -11.05 -3.04
C THR A 93 10.83 -9.69 -2.56
N ALA A 94 12.15 -9.50 -2.46
CA ALA A 94 12.76 -8.22 -2.10
C ALA A 94 12.43 -7.13 -3.14
N ASN A 95 12.48 -7.46 -4.43
CA ASN A 95 12.10 -6.54 -5.50
C ASN A 95 10.61 -6.13 -5.41
N LYS A 96 9.71 -7.09 -5.15
CA LYS A 96 8.28 -6.81 -4.91
C LYS A 96 8.07 -5.91 -3.69
N LEU A 97 8.83 -6.12 -2.62
CA LEU A 97 8.77 -5.28 -1.42
C LEU A 97 9.20 -3.85 -1.71
N VAL A 98 10.30 -3.66 -2.43
CA VAL A 98 10.79 -2.33 -2.84
C VAL A 98 9.75 -1.63 -3.71
N GLN A 99 9.20 -2.31 -4.71
CA GLN A 99 8.16 -1.75 -5.59
C GLN A 99 6.91 -1.35 -4.81
N SER A 100 6.42 -2.20 -3.90
CA SER A 100 5.27 -1.87 -3.06
C SER A 100 5.55 -0.73 -2.09
N THR A 101 6.79 -0.60 -1.62
CA THR A 101 7.17 0.48 -0.72
C THR A 101 7.21 1.80 -1.48
N ASP A 102 7.81 1.83 -2.67
CA ASP A 102 7.84 3.01 -3.53
C ASP A 102 6.42 3.50 -3.88
N THR A 103 5.52 2.58 -4.25
CA THR A 103 4.12 2.94 -4.55
C THR A 103 3.40 3.52 -3.34
N ASN A 104 3.58 2.93 -2.16
CA ASN A 104 2.97 3.41 -0.93
C ASN A 104 3.54 4.78 -0.49
N VAL A 105 4.86 4.97 -0.59
CA VAL A 105 5.53 6.23 -0.25
C VAL A 105 5.04 7.36 -1.18
N ARG A 106 4.89 7.08 -2.48
CA ARG A 106 4.35 8.04 -3.44
C ARG A 106 2.91 8.43 -3.12
N LEU A 107 2.03 7.44 -2.88
CA LEU A 107 0.64 7.68 -2.50
C LEU A 107 0.54 8.47 -1.18
N LEU A 108 1.39 8.15 -0.20
CA LEU A 108 1.47 8.88 1.04
C LEU A 108 1.88 10.34 0.81
N SER A 109 2.90 10.58 -0.03
CA SER A 109 3.33 11.93 -0.40
C SER A 109 2.19 12.73 -1.04
N GLU A 110 1.44 12.14 -1.96
CA GLU A 110 0.29 12.79 -2.58
C GLU A 110 -0.78 13.17 -1.55
N LYS A 111 -1.08 12.27 -0.60
CA LYS A 111 -2.04 12.51 0.47
C LYS A 111 -1.59 13.60 1.44
N VAL A 112 -0.29 13.67 1.75
CA VAL A 112 0.28 14.75 2.59
C VAL A 112 0.14 16.11 1.90
N VAL A 113 0.38 16.18 0.58
CA VAL A 113 0.18 17.42 -0.20
C VAL A 113 -1.30 17.84 -0.22
N GLU A 114 -2.22 16.89 -0.32
CA GLU A 114 -3.66 17.16 -0.24
C GLU A 114 -4.04 17.73 1.14
N LEU A 115 -3.56 17.12 2.22
CA LEU A 115 -3.77 17.59 3.59
C LEU A 115 -3.21 18.99 3.81
N GLU A 116 -2.02 19.29 3.28
CA GLU A 116 -1.42 20.63 3.38
C GLU A 116 -2.33 21.71 2.77
N LYS A 117 -2.95 21.42 1.62
CA LYS A 117 -3.91 22.36 0.97
C LYS A 117 -5.14 22.57 1.84
N ILE A 118 -5.64 21.53 2.50
CA ILE A 118 -6.79 21.61 3.41
C ILE A 118 -6.43 22.47 4.63
N VAL A 119 -5.26 22.27 5.23
CA VAL A 119 -4.77 23.06 6.37
C VAL A 119 -4.65 24.54 5.99
N LYS A 120 -4.01 24.87 4.87
CA LYS A 120 -3.89 26.26 4.38
C LYS A 120 -5.26 26.93 4.18
N ARG A 121 -6.24 26.18 3.70
CA ARG A 121 -7.62 26.67 3.56
C ARG A 121 -8.27 26.91 4.94
N GLY A 122 -8.06 25.99 5.87
CA GLY A 122 -8.50 26.14 7.27
C GLY A 122 -7.93 27.40 7.92
N ASP A 123 -6.62 27.62 7.79
CA ASP A 123 -5.93 28.80 8.34
C ASP A 123 -6.46 30.11 7.74
N SER A 124 -6.75 30.12 6.43
CA SER A 124 -7.35 31.25 5.74
C SER A 124 -8.76 31.56 6.28
N ALA A 125 -9.58 30.52 6.49
CA ALA A 125 -10.93 30.67 7.04
C ALA A 125 -10.90 31.17 8.50
N ILE A 126 -9.98 30.66 9.32
CA ILE A 126 -9.78 31.13 10.71
C ILE A 126 -9.37 32.61 10.71
N THR A 127 -8.46 33.00 9.84
CA THR A 127 -8.01 34.40 9.71
C THR A 127 -9.17 35.31 9.31
N ALA A 128 -9.97 34.91 8.32
CA ALA A 128 -11.16 35.65 7.90
C ALA A 128 -12.19 35.77 9.02
N ALA A 129 -12.48 34.69 9.75
CA ALA A 129 -13.40 34.68 10.87
C ALA A 129 -12.93 35.61 12.02
N ARG A 130 -11.63 35.61 12.32
CA ARG A 130 -11.03 36.54 13.30
C ARG A 130 -11.19 37.99 12.87
N ALA A 131 -10.95 38.31 11.58
CA ALA A 131 -11.12 39.67 11.07
C ALA A 131 -12.57 40.18 11.20
N ILE A 132 -13.55 39.32 10.89
CA ILE A 132 -14.99 39.65 11.04
C ILE A 132 -15.32 39.89 12.52
N SER A 133 -14.86 39.01 13.42
CA SER A 133 -15.08 39.15 14.87
C SER A 133 -14.52 40.46 15.42
N ILE A 134 -13.31 40.85 15.02
CA ILE A 134 -12.69 42.11 15.42
C ILE A 134 -13.51 43.31 14.91
N SER A 135 -13.93 43.29 13.64
CA SER A 135 -14.74 44.35 13.02
C SER A 135 -16.10 44.53 13.71
N LEU A 136 -16.78 43.43 14.05
CA LEU A 136 -18.07 43.46 14.76
C LEU A 136 -17.94 44.10 16.15
N ASN A 137 -16.89 43.74 16.90
CA ASN A 137 -16.64 44.27 18.24
C ASN A 137 -16.28 45.76 18.22
N GLN A 138 -15.61 46.26 17.18
CA GLN A 138 -15.33 47.69 17.03
C GLN A 138 -16.57 48.50 16.62
N LYS A 139 -17.48 47.93 15.83
CA LYS A 139 -18.71 48.61 15.39
C LYS A 139 -19.77 48.73 16.50
N GLY A 140 -19.73 47.86 17.50
CA GLY A 140 -20.61 47.92 18.68
C GLY A 140 -20.29 49.05 19.66
N GLY A 141 -19.08 49.64 19.61
CA GLY A 141 -18.64 50.69 20.55
C GLY A 141 -18.87 52.14 20.10
N SER A 142 -19.27 52.39 18.84
CA SER A 142 -19.22 53.73 18.24
C SER A 142 -20.58 54.37 17.91
N SER A 143 -21.71 53.77 18.28
CA SER A 143 -23.02 54.27 17.84
C SER A 143 -24.09 54.31 18.94
N VAL A 144 -23.79 54.96 20.07
CA VAL A 144 -24.83 55.51 20.97
C VAL A 144 -24.34 56.86 21.47
N GLY A 145 -24.90 57.95 20.98
CA GLY A 145 -24.54 59.29 21.46
C GLY A 145 -24.98 60.46 20.59
N SER A 146 -26.17 60.45 20.03
CA SER A 146 -26.80 61.68 19.52
C SER A 146 -28.32 61.58 19.64
N GLN A 147 -28.79 61.69 20.88
CA GLN A 147 -30.20 62.00 21.12
C GLN A 147 -30.40 63.52 21.05
N ASN A 148 -31.01 63.92 19.94
CA ASN A 148 -31.92 65.05 19.75
C ASN A 148 -32.12 65.99 20.94
N LYS A 149 -31.63 67.22 20.81
CA LYS A 149 -32.12 68.38 21.57
C LYS A 149 -33.20 69.08 20.74
N LYS A 150 -34.46 68.68 20.91
CA LYS A 150 -35.63 69.46 20.45
C LYS A 150 -36.60 69.70 21.61
N GLN A 151 -36.56 70.94 22.09
CA GLN A 151 -37.70 71.84 22.26
C GLN A 151 -38.83 71.40 23.21
N SER A 152 -38.83 72.01 24.40
CA SER A 152 -40.03 72.33 25.17
C SER A 152 -39.72 73.55 26.03
N ARG A 153 -40.14 74.74 25.59
CA ARG A 153 -40.23 75.92 26.45
C ARG A 153 -41.71 76.26 26.55
N SER A 154 -42.18 76.29 27.78
CA SER A 154 -43.59 76.12 28.12
C SER A 154 -44.43 77.35 27.77
N HIS A 155 -45.70 77.08 27.50
CA HIS A 155 -46.78 78.02 27.78
C HIS A 155 -46.70 78.42 29.27
N GLN A 156 -46.85 79.71 29.56
CA GLN A 156 -47.26 80.16 30.89
C GLN A 156 -48.46 81.08 30.73
N GLU A 157 -49.45 80.77 31.56
CA GLU A 157 -50.82 81.24 31.52
C GLU A 157 -51.00 82.71 31.90
N HIS A 158 -52.09 83.25 31.38
CA HIS A 158 -52.83 84.39 31.89
C HIS A 158 -53.15 84.25 33.38
N MET A 159 -53.01 85.35 34.14
CA MET A 159 -53.90 85.85 35.20
C MET A 159 -53.13 86.86 36.06
N LYS A 160 -53.46 88.16 36.04
CA LYS A 160 -54.44 88.77 36.94
C LYS A 160 -54.48 90.30 36.74
N SER A 161 -55.64 90.83 37.12
CA SER A 161 -56.21 92.17 37.02
C SER A 161 -55.37 93.32 37.55
#